data_AF-A0A1H8IUB5-F1
#
_entry.id   AF-A0A1H8IUB5-F1
#
_cell.length_a   1.000
_cell.length_b   1.000
_cell.length_c   1.000
_cell.angle_alpha   90.00
_cell.angle_beta   90.00
_cell.angle_gamma   90.00
#
_symmetry.space_group_name_H-M   'P 1'
#
loop_
_entity.id
_entity.type
_entity.pdbx_description
1 polymer ?
#
loop_
_entity_poly.entity_id
_entity_poly.type
_entity_poly.pdbx_seq_one_letter_code
_entity_poly.pdbx_strand_id
1 'polypeptide(L)'
;MSHRLRVIEEDAASVRWELLREFGGETTSQKTETGRTVAELLDTAAARRHAREQQEAAQRAKEQARREQERRQARELRLNRLAQDLDAAWDVVETSIGTKKPREYDLAVELLGDLHALALRDEHAGAFTQRLTHLRERHQGKPSLIKRLNDAGLTAE
;
A
#
# COMPACT_ATOMS: atom_id res chain seq x y z
N MET A 1 -42.18 20.11 -40.59
CA MET A 1 -41.00 20.31 -41.46
C MET A 1 -40.39 21.66 -41.08
N SER A 2 -39.55 21.70 -40.05
CA SER A 2 -38.08 21.54 -40.12
C SER A 2 -37.39 22.74 -40.77
N HIS A 3 -37.00 23.73 -39.95
CA HIS A 3 -35.71 24.40 -40.17
C HIS A 3 -34.92 24.39 -38.86
N ARG A 4 -33.97 23.45 -38.86
CA ARG A 4 -32.87 23.27 -37.92
C ARG A 4 -31.98 24.51 -37.90
N LEU A 5 -31.49 24.83 -36.70
CA LEU A 5 -30.07 25.05 -36.40
C LEU A 5 -29.33 26.04 -37.32
N ARG A 6 -29.23 27.31 -36.90
CA ARG A 6 -28.12 28.20 -37.33
C ARG A 6 -28.00 29.44 -36.42
N VAL A 7 -27.51 29.23 -35.20
CA VAL A 7 -27.02 30.32 -34.33
C VAL A 7 -25.69 29.88 -33.67
N ILE A 8 -24.83 29.17 -34.41
CA ILE A 8 -23.51 28.72 -33.87
C ILE A 8 -22.34 29.16 -34.78
N GLU A 9 -22.60 29.90 -35.87
CA GLU A 9 -21.53 30.24 -36.83
C GLU A 9 -21.00 31.68 -36.68
N GLU A 10 -21.78 32.62 -36.14
CA GLU A 10 -21.33 34.02 -35.97
C GLU A 10 -20.51 34.27 -34.69
N ASP A 11 -20.61 33.39 -33.70
CA ASP A 11 -19.92 33.56 -32.41
C ASP A 11 -18.49 32.99 -32.40
N ALA A 12 -18.20 32.04 -33.31
CA ALA A 12 -16.88 31.42 -33.39
C ALA A 12 -15.83 32.33 -34.04
N ALA A 13 -16.24 33.39 -34.76
CA ALA A 13 -15.35 34.41 -35.27
C ALA A 13 -15.05 35.46 -34.19
N SER A 14 -16.08 35.92 -33.47
CA SER A 14 -15.98 36.89 -32.39
C SER A 14 -15.13 36.35 -31.23
N VAL A 15 -15.37 35.12 -30.78
CA VAL A 15 -14.55 34.47 -29.73
C VAL A 15 -13.10 34.26 -30.18
N ARG A 16 -12.87 33.97 -31.46
CA ARG A 16 -11.50 33.89 -32.02
C ARG A 16 -10.80 35.25 -32.04
N TRP A 17 -11.51 36.31 -32.42
CA TRP A 17 -10.98 37.67 -32.44
C TRP A 17 -10.72 38.20 -31.03
N GLU A 18 -11.51 37.81 -30.05
CA GLU A 18 -11.34 38.20 -28.65
C GLU A 18 -10.15 37.48 -28.01
N LEU A 19 -9.98 36.17 -28.27
CA LEU A 19 -8.77 35.43 -27.88
C LEU A 19 -7.49 35.96 -28.55
N LEU A 20 -7.55 36.35 -29.83
CA LEU A 20 -6.43 36.95 -30.54
C LEU A 20 -6.10 38.37 -30.05
N ARG A 21 -7.09 39.12 -29.55
CA ARG A 21 -6.88 40.48 -29.04
C ARG A 21 -6.36 40.48 -27.61
N GLU A 22 -6.77 39.52 -26.78
CA GLU A 22 -6.24 39.35 -25.43
C GLU A 22 -4.82 38.80 -25.42
N PHE A 23 -4.46 37.94 -26.40
CA PHE A 23 -3.07 37.46 -26.56
C PHE A 23 -2.18 38.31 -27.48
N GLY A 24 -2.74 39.17 -28.32
CA GLY A 24 -2.01 39.90 -29.38
C GLY A 24 -2.05 41.43 -29.29
N GLY A 25 -2.70 41.99 -28.28
CA GLY A 25 -3.03 43.41 -28.21
C GLY A 25 -2.23 44.25 -27.21
N GLU A 26 -0.94 43.99 -27.02
CA GLU A 26 -0.07 44.94 -26.29
C GLU A 26 1.40 44.83 -26.70
N THR A 27 1.68 45.17 -27.97
CA THR A 27 3.03 45.43 -28.45
C THR A 27 3.08 46.83 -29.06
N THR A 28 3.36 47.83 -28.22
CA THR A 28 4.33 48.92 -28.49
C THR A 28 4.49 49.80 -27.24
N SER A 29 5.45 49.44 -26.40
CA SER A 29 6.39 50.40 -25.80
C SER A 29 7.62 49.63 -25.35
N GLN A 30 8.79 50.06 -25.82
CA GLN A 30 10.06 49.38 -25.62
C GLN A 30 10.39 49.23 -24.13
N LYS A 31 10.30 47.99 -23.66
CA LYS A 31 11.35 47.40 -22.84
C LYS A 31 11.86 46.22 -23.65
N THR A 32 13.14 46.23 -24.00
CA THR A 32 13.80 45.07 -24.60
C THR A 32 13.83 43.97 -23.55
N GLU A 33 12.71 43.28 -23.34
CA GLU A 33 12.72 41.97 -22.73
C GLU A 33 13.18 41.04 -23.83
N THR A 34 14.48 40.73 -23.81
CA THR A 34 15.11 39.71 -24.63
C THR A 34 14.15 38.54 -24.78
N GLY A 35 13.60 38.35 -25.99
CA GLY A 35 12.73 37.20 -26.26
C GLY A 35 13.47 35.94 -25.86
N ARG A 36 12.81 35.06 -25.10
CA ARG A 36 13.48 33.89 -24.53
C ARG A 36 14.19 33.12 -25.62
N THR A 37 15.49 32.89 -25.44
CA THR A 37 16.26 32.07 -26.38
C THR A 37 15.70 30.64 -26.38
N VAL A 38 15.85 29.90 -27.48
CA VAL A 38 15.43 28.49 -27.55
C VAL A 38 16.05 27.67 -26.41
N ALA A 39 17.28 28.01 -25.99
CA ALA A 39 17.94 27.46 -24.82
C ALA A 39 17.15 27.71 -23.52
N GLU A 40 16.71 28.94 -23.27
CA GLU A 40 15.87 29.27 -22.10
C GLU A 40 14.52 28.54 -22.12
N LEU A 41 13.93 28.31 -23.29
CA LEU A 41 12.70 27.50 -23.40
C LEU A 41 12.95 26.03 -23.05
N LEU A 42 14.08 25.47 -23.46
CA LEU A 42 14.47 24.10 -23.12
C LEU A 42 14.81 23.97 -21.63
N ASP A 43 15.53 24.92 -21.05
CA ASP A 43 15.89 24.94 -19.63
C ASP A 43 14.62 25.05 -18.75
N THR A 44 13.69 25.94 -19.12
CA THR A 44 12.42 26.05 -18.40
C THR A 44 11.56 24.80 -18.55
N ALA A 45 11.58 24.13 -19.70
CA ALA A 45 10.90 22.85 -19.90
C ALA A 45 11.53 21.72 -19.06
N ALA A 46 12.86 21.66 -18.98
CA ALA A 46 13.61 20.71 -18.17
C ALA A 46 13.35 20.93 -16.67
N ALA A 47 13.40 22.18 -16.20
CA ALA A 47 13.08 22.53 -14.81
C ALA A 47 11.65 22.13 -14.44
N ARG A 48 10.67 22.37 -15.32
CA ARG A 48 9.27 21.93 -15.10
C ARG A 48 9.14 20.41 -15.08
N ARG A 49 9.87 19.69 -15.95
CA ARG A 49 9.87 18.22 -15.95
C ARG A 49 10.44 17.68 -14.63
N HIS A 50 11.59 18.17 -14.21
CA HIS A 50 12.20 17.77 -12.95
C HIS A 50 11.32 18.11 -11.74
N ALA A 51 10.67 19.28 -11.73
CA ALA A 51 9.72 19.62 -10.67
C ALA A 51 8.55 18.64 -10.61
N ARG A 52 7.97 18.24 -11.76
CA ARG A 52 6.90 17.23 -11.81
C ARG A 52 7.39 15.86 -11.34
N GLU A 53 8.54 15.41 -11.81
CA GLU A 53 9.13 14.13 -11.41
C GLU A 53 9.38 14.07 -9.89
N GLN A 54 9.89 15.14 -9.31
CA GLN A 54 10.08 15.25 -7.86
C GLN A 54 8.76 15.23 -7.10
N GLN A 55 7.73 15.93 -7.60
CA GLN A 55 6.40 15.90 -6.98
C GLN A 55 5.77 14.51 -7.05
N GLU A 56 5.83 13.84 -8.21
CA GLU A 56 5.32 12.48 -8.38
C GLU A 56 6.06 11.46 -7.50
N ALA A 57 7.39 11.58 -7.41
CA ALA A 57 8.19 10.76 -6.51
C ALA A 57 7.80 10.99 -5.04
N ALA A 58 7.62 12.24 -4.62
CA ALA A 58 7.19 12.58 -3.27
C ALA A 58 5.79 12.04 -2.95
N GLN A 59 4.84 12.11 -3.90
CA GLN A 59 3.50 11.55 -3.71
C GLN A 59 3.52 10.03 -3.61
N ARG A 60 4.28 9.36 -4.49
CA ARG A 60 4.47 7.90 -4.40
C ARG A 60 5.10 7.49 -3.08
N ALA A 61 6.13 8.20 -2.62
CA ALA A 61 6.76 7.92 -1.33
C ALA A 61 5.78 8.07 -0.16
N LYS A 62 4.96 9.13 -0.16
CA LYS A 62 3.90 9.35 0.84
C LYS A 62 2.86 8.23 0.81
N GLU A 63 2.41 7.82 -0.37
CA GLU A 63 1.43 6.75 -0.50
C GLU A 63 1.99 5.40 -0.02
N GLN A 64 3.23 5.07 -0.37
CA GLN A 64 3.91 3.87 0.11
C GLN A 64 4.07 3.88 1.63
N ALA A 65 4.47 5.03 2.20
CA ALA A 65 4.57 5.18 3.65
C ALA A 65 3.20 5.00 4.34
N ARG A 66 2.12 5.54 3.76
CA ARG A 66 0.76 5.37 4.27
C ARG A 66 0.34 3.91 4.25
N ARG A 67 0.53 3.21 3.12
CA ARG A 67 0.20 1.79 2.98
C ARG A 67 1.00 0.93 3.97
N GLU A 68 2.28 1.22 4.15
CA GLU A 68 3.12 0.52 5.11
C GLU A 68 2.63 0.73 6.55
N GLN A 69 2.25 1.97 6.91
CA GLN A 69 1.68 2.27 8.21
C GLN A 69 0.33 1.56 8.42
N GLU A 70 -0.55 1.57 7.42
CA GLU A 70 -1.83 0.86 7.46
C GLU A 70 -1.62 -0.65 7.67
N ARG A 71 -0.63 -1.26 6.98
CA ARG A 71 -0.27 -2.68 7.17
C ARG A 71 0.23 -2.96 8.58
N ARG A 72 1.09 -2.09 9.13
CA ARG A 72 1.58 -2.22 10.51
C ARG A 72 0.45 -2.12 11.53
N GLN A 73 -0.43 -1.13 11.38
CA GLN A 73 -1.59 -0.96 12.25
C GLN A 73 -2.55 -2.14 12.17
N ALA A 74 -2.85 -2.63 10.97
CA ALA A 74 -3.71 -3.80 10.79
C ALA A 74 -3.11 -5.04 11.47
N ARG A 75 -1.79 -5.23 11.35
CA ARG A 75 -1.07 -6.30 12.04
C ARG A 75 -1.16 -6.16 13.56
N GLU A 76 -0.89 -4.97 14.09
CA GLU A 76 -0.98 -4.70 15.53
C GLU A 76 -2.39 -4.92 16.08
N LEU A 77 -3.43 -4.47 15.37
CA LEU A 77 -4.82 -4.73 15.75
C LEU A 77 -5.15 -6.22 15.77
N ARG A 78 -4.64 -6.99 14.80
CA ARG A 78 -4.82 -8.44 14.78
C ARG A 78 -4.16 -9.09 16.00
N LEU A 79 -2.91 -8.73 16.31
CA LEU A 79 -2.19 -9.24 17.48
C LEU A 79 -2.87 -8.83 18.79
N ASN A 80 -3.38 -7.60 18.88
CA ASN A 80 -4.07 -7.14 20.09
C ASN A 80 -5.40 -7.86 20.31
N ARG A 81 -6.15 -8.19 19.24
CA ARG A 81 -7.34 -9.06 19.37
C ARG A 81 -6.95 -10.46 19.83
N LEU A 82 -5.84 -10.99 19.33
CA LEU A 82 -5.34 -12.30 19.74
C LEU A 82 -4.93 -12.33 21.21
N ALA A 83 -4.37 -11.23 21.70
CA ALA A 83 -3.96 -11.08 23.09
C ALA A 83 -5.13 -11.03 24.08
N GLN A 84 -6.33 -10.66 23.63
CA GLN A 84 -7.51 -10.64 24.49
C GLN A 84 -7.98 -12.04 24.87
N ASP A 85 -7.77 -13.03 24.00
CA ASP A 85 -8.19 -14.41 24.21
C ASP A 85 -7.18 -15.38 23.58
N LEU A 86 -6.09 -15.60 24.31
CA LEU A 86 -5.04 -16.53 23.90
C LEU A 86 -5.57 -17.97 23.82
N ASP A 87 -6.49 -18.37 24.71
CA ASP A 87 -7.00 -19.74 24.72
C ASP A 87 -7.87 -20.03 23.49
N ALA A 88 -8.76 -19.11 23.11
CA ALA A 88 -9.52 -19.25 21.87
C ALA A 88 -8.60 -19.30 20.63
N ALA A 89 -7.48 -18.55 20.63
CA ALA A 89 -6.50 -18.63 19.56
C ALA A 89 -5.87 -20.02 19.44
N TRP A 90 -5.49 -20.62 20.56
CA TRP A 90 -4.95 -21.98 20.60
C TRP A 90 -5.99 -23.03 20.18
N ASP A 91 -7.27 -22.84 20.53
CA ASP A 91 -8.35 -23.72 20.09
C ASP A 91 -8.57 -23.68 18.57
N VAL A 92 -8.42 -22.50 17.95
CA VAL A 92 -8.44 -22.36 16.49
C VAL A 92 -7.27 -23.10 15.85
N VAL A 93 -6.05 -23.00 16.42
CA VAL A 93 -4.89 -23.77 15.97
C VAL A 93 -5.18 -25.28 15.99
N GLU A 94 -5.66 -25.79 17.12
CA GLU A 94 -5.98 -27.21 17.28
C GLU A 94 -7.08 -27.66 16.30
N THR A 95 -8.11 -26.83 16.11
CA THR A 95 -9.20 -27.09 15.16
C THR A 95 -8.68 -27.17 13.73
N SER A 96 -7.90 -26.18 13.30
CA SER A 96 -7.30 -26.15 11.96
C SER A 96 -6.39 -27.36 11.72
N ILE A 97 -5.57 -27.76 12.69
CA ILE A 97 -4.75 -28.98 12.60
C ILE A 97 -5.62 -30.25 12.59
N GLY A 98 -6.76 -30.23 13.29
CA GLY A 98 -7.74 -31.31 13.32
C GLY A 98 -8.36 -31.60 11.95
N THR A 99 -8.61 -30.56 11.13
CA THR A 99 -9.25 -30.71 9.80
C THR A 99 -8.45 -31.52 8.78
N LYS A 100 -7.15 -31.74 9.01
CA LYS A 100 -6.19 -32.43 8.12
C LYS A 100 -6.07 -31.85 6.70
N LYS A 101 -6.45 -30.59 6.48
CA LYS A 101 -6.33 -29.94 5.17
C LYS A 101 -5.02 -29.15 5.08
N PRO A 102 -4.28 -29.21 3.95
CA PRO A 102 -3.05 -28.45 3.79
C PRO A 102 -3.23 -26.95 4.04
N ARG A 103 -4.28 -26.31 3.51
CA ARG A 103 -4.52 -24.88 3.74
C ARG A 103 -4.75 -24.53 5.21
N GLU A 104 -5.35 -25.44 5.96
CA GLU A 104 -5.62 -25.25 7.39
C GLU A 104 -4.34 -25.40 8.22
N TYR A 105 -3.39 -26.21 7.75
CA TYR A 105 -2.06 -26.24 8.36
C TYR A 105 -1.30 -24.94 8.14
N ASP A 106 -1.42 -24.33 6.96
CA ASP A 106 -0.81 -23.01 6.70
C ASP A 106 -1.41 -21.95 7.64
N LEU A 107 -2.74 -21.95 7.79
CA LEU A 107 -3.43 -21.05 8.72
C LEU A 107 -2.98 -21.27 10.18
N ALA A 108 -2.86 -22.53 10.60
CA ALA A 108 -2.40 -22.87 11.95
C ALA A 108 -0.96 -22.37 12.20
N VAL A 109 -0.07 -22.53 11.22
CA VAL A 109 1.33 -22.07 11.30
C VAL A 109 1.38 -20.54 11.36
N GLU A 110 0.58 -19.84 10.56
CA GLU A 110 0.47 -18.38 10.58
C GLU A 110 0.01 -17.88 11.96
N LEU A 111 -1.03 -18.52 12.52
CA LEU A 111 -1.58 -18.15 13.83
C LEU A 111 -0.58 -18.43 14.96
N LEU A 112 0.16 -19.53 14.89
CA LEU A 112 1.25 -19.82 15.84
C LEU A 112 2.39 -18.81 15.74
N GLY A 113 2.71 -18.32 14.55
CA GLY A 113 3.69 -17.24 14.36
C GLY A 113 3.25 -15.92 15.02
N ASP A 114 1.97 -15.57 14.88
CA ASP A 114 1.40 -14.40 15.55
C ASP A 114 1.40 -14.55 17.08
N LEU A 115 1.05 -15.73 17.60
CA LEU A 115 1.13 -16.04 19.03
C LEU A 115 2.57 -16.01 19.56
N HIS A 116 3.54 -16.48 18.79
CA HIS A 116 4.96 -16.40 19.16
C HIS A 116 5.43 -14.94 19.25
N ALA A 117 5.09 -14.12 18.24
CA ALA A 117 5.43 -12.69 18.25
C ALA A 117 4.81 -11.95 19.43
N LEU A 118 3.57 -12.32 19.80
CA LEU A 118 2.90 -11.80 20.98
C LEU A 118 3.58 -12.24 22.28
N ALA A 119 3.95 -13.52 22.40
CA ALA A 119 4.64 -14.05 23.57
C ALA A 119 6.02 -13.40 23.78
N LEU A 120 6.73 -13.08 22.70
CA LEU A 120 7.99 -12.32 22.75
C LEU A 120 7.77 -10.87 23.22
N ARG A 121 6.71 -10.22 22.74
CA ARG A 121 6.36 -8.84 23.14
C ARG A 121 6.01 -8.74 24.63
N ASP A 122 5.28 -9.73 25.12
CA ASP A 122 4.73 -9.71 26.48
C ASP A 122 5.62 -10.47 27.48
N GLU A 123 6.85 -10.87 27.11
CA GLU A 123 7.81 -11.63 27.93
C GLU A 123 7.33 -13.03 28.41
N HIS A 124 6.34 -13.61 27.72
CA HIS A 124 5.75 -14.93 28.02
C HIS A 124 6.27 -16.06 27.09
N ALA A 125 7.45 -15.89 26.50
CA ALA A 125 8.03 -16.83 25.55
C ALA A 125 8.11 -18.27 26.10
N GLY A 126 8.43 -18.45 27.39
CA GLY A 126 8.51 -19.78 28.01
C GLY A 126 7.17 -20.52 28.04
N ALA A 127 6.07 -19.82 28.33
CA ALA A 127 4.73 -20.42 28.33
C ALA A 127 4.30 -20.81 26.91
N PHE A 128 4.66 -19.99 25.92
CA PHE A 128 4.44 -20.32 24.51
C PHE A 128 5.22 -21.58 24.09
N THR A 129 6.52 -21.65 24.42
CA THR A 129 7.35 -22.82 24.08
C THR A 129 6.79 -24.09 24.71
N GLN A 130 6.39 -24.06 25.98
CA GLN A 130 5.77 -25.22 26.64
C GLN A 130 4.51 -25.71 25.91
N ARG A 131 3.62 -24.79 25.53
CA ARG A 131 2.37 -25.14 24.82
C ARG A 131 2.64 -25.61 23.39
N LEU A 132 3.63 -25.03 22.72
CA LEU A 132 4.08 -25.47 21.39
C LEU A 132 4.69 -26.88 21.43
N THR A 133 5.49 -27.20 22.45
CA THR A 133 6.04 -28.55 22.66
C THR A 133 4.92 -29.57 22.77
N HIS A 134 3.93 -29.32 23.64
CA HIS A 134 2.78 -30.20 23.84
C HIS A 134 1.97 -30.39 22.54
N LEU A 135 1.77 -29.32 21.76
CA LEU A 135 1.11 -29.38 20.46
C LEU A 135 1.88 -30.28 19.48
N ARG A 136 3.21 -30.15 19.42
CA ARG A 136 4.07 -30.95 18.54
C ARG A 136 4.05 -32.42 18.92
N GLU A 137 4.10 -32.74 20.21
CA GLU A 137 4.01 -34.12 20.71
C GLU A 137 2.67 -34.76 20.33
N ARG A 138 1.56 -34.04 20.52
CA ARG A 138 0.21 -34.50 20.15
C ARG A 138 0.09 -34.78 18.64
N HIS A 139 0.73 -33.96 17.82
CA HIS A 139 0.62 -34.03 16.35
C HIS A 139 1.84 -34.62 15.65
N GLN A 140 2.72 -35.31 16.37
CA GLN A 140 3.96 -35.91 15.83
C GLN A 140 3.72 -36.87 14.66
N GLY A 141 2.55 -37.52 14.62
CA GLY A 141 2.14 -38.41 13.52
C GLY A 141 1.80 -37.69 12.20
N LYS A 142 1.92 -36.36 12.14
CA LYS A 142 1.62 -35.54 10.94
C LYS A 142 2.93 -34.90 10.41
N PRO A 143 3.78 -35.64 9.68
CA PRO A 143 5.10 -35.14 9.27
C PRO A 143 5.03 -33.88 8.39
N SER A 144 3.98 -33.72 7.58
CA SER A 144 3.79 -32.50 6.78
C SER A 144 3.53 -31.25 7.63
N LEU A 145 2.82 -31.39 8.76
CA LEU A 145 2.63 -30.29 9.71
C LEU A 145 3.95 -29.96 10.41
N ILE A 146 4.65 -30.98 10.93
CA ILE A 146 5.93 -30.81 11.60
C ILE A 146 6.95 -30.10 10.70
N LYS A 147 7.00 -30.49 9.41
CA LYS A 147 7.85 -29.82 8.43
C LYS A 147 7.52 -28.32 8.34
N ARG A 148 6.24 -27.96 8.20
CA ARG A 148 5.82 -26.55 8.09
C ARG A 148 6.12 -25.74 9.36
N LEU A 149 5.96 -26.35 10.54
CA LEU A 149 6.34 -25.71 11.80
C LEU A 149 7.85 -25.43 11.83
N ASN A 150 8.68 -26.38 11.40
CA ASN A 150 10.13 -26.19 11.33
C ASN A 150 10.51 -25.13 10.29
N ASP A 151 9.89 -25.16 9.10
CA ASP A 151 10.13 -24.19 8.02
C ASP A 151 9.77 -22.76 8.47
N ALA A 152 8.81 -22.62 9.40
CA ALA A 152 8.41 -21.35 10.01
C ALA A 152 9.26 -20.95 11.24
N GLY A 153 10.27 -21.73 11.62
CA GLY A 153 11.10 -21.48 12.80
C GLY A 153 10.37 -21.70 14.13
N LEU A 154 9.24 -22.40 14.13
CA LEU A 154 8.47 -22.76 15.33
C LEU A 154 8.99 -24.08 15.91
N THR A 155 10.22 -24.04 16.38
CA THR A 155 10.92 -25.14 17.04
C THR A 155 10.75 -25.05 18.56
N ALA A 156 10.59 -26.20 19.21
CA ALA A 156 10.67 -26.30 20.65
C ALA A 156 12.16 -26.50 21.00
N GLU A 157 12.88 -25.42 21.31
CA GLU A 157 14.20 -25.47 21.94
C GLU A 157 14.10 -24.96 23.38
#